data_AF-A0A5R9BYQ4-F1
#
_entry.id   AF-A0A5R9BYQ4-F1
#
_cell.length_a   1.000
_cell.length_b   1.000
_cell.length_c   1.000
_cell.angle_alpha   90.00
_cell.angle_beta   90.00
_cell.angle_gamma   90.00
#
_symmetry.space_group_name_H-M   'P 1'
#
loop_
_entity.id
_entity.type
_entity.pdbx_description
1 polymer ?
#
loop_
_entity_poly.entity_id
_entity_poly.type
_entity_poly.pdbx_seq_one_letter_code
_entity_poly.pdbx_strand_id
1 'polypeptide(L)'
;MISIRKESTAFSPFADQKVVDLDANVFALIRENKNTNERIFFAVNVSGKKVTVKLPFDGTELQSNRHLKDEITLSPYEFIWVK
;
A
#
# COMPACT_ATOMS: atom_id res chain seq x y z
N MET A 1 -3.15 9.35 9.96
CA MET A 1 -3.43 7.90 9.79
C MET A 1 -4.90 7.54 10.05
N ILE A 2 -5.47 7.84 11.22
CA ILE A 2 -6.91 7.53 11.50
C ILE A 2 -7.85 8.24 10.51
N SER A 3 -7.62 9.52 10.20
CA SER A 3 -8.47 10.27 9.25
C SER A 3 -8.51 9.63 7.87
N ILE A 4 -7.33 9.33 7.30
CA ILE A 4 -7.19 8.61 6.03
C ILE A 4 -7.97 7.28 6.04
N ARG A 5 -7.90 6.53 7.14
CA ARG A 5 -8.63 5.25 7.26
C ARG A 5 -10.15 5.40 7.27
N LYS A 6 -10.66 6.51 7.83
CA LYS A 6 -12.11 6.79 7.84
C LYS A 6 -12.64 7.15 6.45
N GLU A 7 -11.79 7.69 5.60
CA GLU A 7 -12.16 8.16 4.25
C GLU A 7 -12.13 7.06 3.19
N SER A 8 -11.44 5.94 3.45
CA SER A 8 -11.34 4.83 2.51
C SER A 8 -12.10 3.58 2.97
N THR A 9 -13.06 3.19 2.13
CA THR A 9 -13.87 1.98 2.22
C THR A 9 -13.06 0.68 2.15
N ALA A 10 -11.87 0.67 1.54
CA ALA A 10 -10.94 -0.46 1.50
C ALA A 10 -10.31 -0.76 2.90
N PHE A 11 -10.37 0.18 3.84
CA PHE A 11 -9.97 -0.05 5.24
C PHE A 11 -11.09 -0.60 6.11
N SER A 12 -12.29 -0.82 5.57
CA SER A 12 -13.37 -1.53 6.27
C SER A 12 -12.87 -2.87 6.83
N PRO A 13 -13.31 -3.27 8.04
CA PRO A 13 -12.98 -4.59 8.58
C PRO A 13 -13.55 -5.74 7.72
N PHE A 14 -14.57 -5.46 6.90
CA PHE A 14 -15.19 -6.43 5.98
C PHE A 14 -14.60 -6.39 4.56
N ALA A 15 -13.60 -5.51 4.30
CA ALA A 15 -12.91 -5.50 3.03
C ALA A 15 -12.00 -6.72 2.91
N ASP A 16 -11.91 -7.27 1.71
CA ASP A 16 -11.04 -8.40 1.41
C ASP A 16 -9.56 -7.99 1.49
N GLN A 17 -8.70 -8.97 1.72
CA GLN A 17 -7.27 -8.78 1.78
C GLN A 17 -6.55 -9.90 1.03
N LYS A 18 -5.52 -9.54 0.27
CA LYS A 18 -4.60 -10.45 -0.42
C LYS A 18 -3.16 -10.08 -0.10
N VAL A 19 -2.32 -11.07 0.25
CA VAL A 19 -0.88 -10.88 0.40
C VAL A 19 -0.23 -10.74 -0.99
N VAL A 20 0.68 -9.79 -1.14
CA VAL A 20 1.47 -9.60 -2.36
C VAL A 20 2.92 -9.94 -2.05
N ASP A 21 3.47 -10.88 -2.81
CA ASP A 21 4.88 -11.25 -2.73
C ASP A 21 5.69 -10.32 -3.64
N LEU A 22 6.62 -9.54 -3.06
CA LEU A 22 7.38 -8.49 -3.77
C LEU A 22 8.89 -8.62 -3.53
N ASP A 23 9.29 -8.71 -2.26
CA ASP A 23 10.67 -8.87 -1.82
C ASP A 23 10.68 -9.48 -0.42
N ALA A 24 11.71 -10.24 -0.06
CA ALA A 24 11.83 -10.87 1.26
C ALA A 24 11.87 -9.88 2.44
N ASN A 25 12.22 -8.62 2.16
CA ASN A 25 12.28 -7.53 3.14
C ASN A 25 11.04 -6.63 3.12
N VAL A 26 10.01 -6.96 2.33
CA VAL A 26 8.80 -6.15 2.21
C VAL A 26 7.59 -7.00 2.53
N PHE A 27 6.81 -6.54 3.51
CA PHE A 27 5.47 -7.08 3.74
C PHE A 27 4.44 -6.23 3.01
N ALA A 28 3.65 -6.83 2.13
CA ALA A 28 2.71 -6.11 1.29
C ALA A 28 1.34 -6.79 1.18
N LEU A 29 0.31 -5.96 1.05
CA LEU A 29 -1.09 -6.35 1.00
C LEU A 29 -1.84 -5.52 -0.04
N ILE A 30 -2.80 -6.12 -0.71
CA ILE A 30 -3.89 -5.40 -1.39
C ILE A 30 -5.15 -5.59 -0.56
N ARG A 31 -5.81 -4.48 -0.21
CA ARG A 31 -7.15 -4.48 0.38
C ARG A 31 -8.14 -4.02 -0.66
N GLU A 32 -9.30 -4.67 -0.71
CA GLU A 32 -10.34 -4.36 -1.69
C GLU A 32 -11.73 -4.38 -1.06
N ASN A 33 -12.50 -3.32 -1.29
CA ASN A 33 -13.92 -3.33 -0.99
C ASN A 33 -14.70 -3.62 -2.27
N LYS A 34 -15.19 -4.86 -2.40
CA LYS A 34 -15.94 -5.33 -3.58
C LYS A 34 -17.23 -4.55 -3.87
N ASN A 35 -17.81 -3.86 -2.88
CA ASN A 35 -19.03 -3.08 -3.09
C ASN A 35 -18.75 -1.73 -3.75
N THR A 36 -17.56 -1.15 -3.51
CA THR A 36 -17.16 0.16 -4.05
C THR A 36 -16.09 0.07 -5.12
N ASN A 37 -15.51 -1.13 -5.33
CA ASN A 37 -14.31 -1.39 -6.13
C ASN A 37 -13.08 -0.60 -5.68
N GLU A 38 -13.10 -0.02 -4.48
CA GLU A 38 -11.95 0.70 -3.96
C GLU A 38 -10.86 -0.27 -3.53
N ARG A 39 -9.64 0.00 -3.97
CA ARG A 39 -8.46 -0.80 -3.66
C ARG A 39 -7.39 0.06 -3.00
N ILE A 40 -6.69 -0.53 -2.05
CA ILE A 40 -5.50 0.05 -1.45
C ILE A 40 -4.39 -0.98 -1.47
N PHE A 41 -3.26 -0.58 -2.04
CA PHE A 41 -2.01 -1.29 -1.91
C PHE A 41 -1.26 -0.76 -0.69
N PHE A 42 -0.84 -1.66 0.19
CA PHE A 42 0.00 -1.39 1.33
C PHE A 42 1.32 -2.13 1.15
N ALA A 43 2.42 -1.45 1.41
CA ALA A 43 3.73 -2.08 1.56
C ALA A 43 4.47 -1.43 2.72
N VAL A 44 5.21 -2.24 3.47
CA VAL A 44 6.14 -1.81 4.51
C VAL A 44 7.46 -2.53 4.34
N ASN A 45 8.55 -1.77 4.36
CA ASN A 45 9.89 -2.31 4.45
C ASN A 45 10.14 -2.76 5.90
N VAL A 46 10.43 -4.04 6.12
CA VAL A 46 10.70 -4.60 7.46
C VAL A 46 12.20 -4.71 7.76
N SER A 47 13.04 -4.08 6.94
CA SER A 47 14.50 -4.12 7.08
C SER A 47 15.12 -2.73 7.33
N GLY A 48 16.38 -2.75 7.78
CA GLY A 48 17.23 -1.57 7.94
C GLY A 48 17.86 -1.04 6.63
N LYS A 49 17.51 -1.59 5.47
CA LYS A 49 18.10 -1.23 4.16
C LYS A 49 17.05 -0.60 3.26
N LYS A 50 17.45 0.17 2.26
CA LYS A 50 16.53 0.62 1.20
C LYS A 50 16.13 -0.57 0.32
N VAL A 51 14.87 -0.62 -0.09
CA VAL A 51 14.34 -1.68 -0.97
C VAL A 51 13.49 -1.04 -2.05
N THR A 52 13.72 -1.42 -3.31
CA THR A 52 12.93 -0.98 -4.46
C THR A 52 12.01 -2.12 -4.89
N VAL A 53 10.70 -1.84 -4.97
CA VAL A 53 9.70 -2.83 -5.37
C VAL A 53 8.82 -2.30 -6.50
N LYS A 54 8.35 -3.19 -7.36
CA LYS A 54 7.35 -2.86 -8.37
C LYS A 54 5.98 -2.67 -7.73
N LEU A 55 5.26 -1.67 -8.20
CA LEU A 55 3.89 -1.41 -7.79
C LEU A 55 2.95 -2.37 -8.53
N PRO A 56 1.93 -2.91 -7.85
CA PRO A 56 0.91 -3.73 -8.53
C PRO A 56 -0.01 -2.89 -9.43
N PHE A 57 -0.08 -1.57 -9.20
CA PHE A 57 -0.79 -0.59 -10.00
C PHE A 57 -0.28 0.83 -9.70
N ASP A 58 -0.43 1.73 -10.68
CA ASP A 58 -0.20 3.16 -10.51
C ASP A 58 -1.27 3.76 -9.61
N GLY A 59 -0.92 4.76 -8.80
CA GLY A 59 -1.87 5.39 -7.90
C GLY A 59 -1.28 6.55 -7.10
N THR A 60 -2.03 7.01 -6.12
CA THR A 60 -1.65 8.13 -5.25
C THR A 60 -1.34 7.65 -3.85
N GLU A 61 -0.18 8.05 -3.33
CA GLU A 61 0.21 7.82 -1.96
C GLU A 61 -0.64 8.67 -1.00
N LEU A 62 -1.36 8.03 -0.09
CA LEU A 62 -2.36 8.69 0.76
C LEU A 62 -1.73 9.62 1.82
N GLN A 63 -0.48 9.38 2.22
CA GLN A 63 0.21 10.16 3.24
C GLN A 63 0.74 11.50 2.68
N SER A 64 1.25 11.48 1.46
CA SER A 64 1.98 12.60 0.85
C SER A 64 1.24 13.23 -0.33
N ASN A 65 0.17 12.60 -0.82
CA ASN A 65 -0.50 12.90 -2.09
C ASN A 65 0.42 12.84 -3.32
N ARG A 66 1.57 12.15 -3.21
CA ARG A 66 2.47 11.92 -4.32
C ARG A 66 1.90 10.85 -5.26
N HIS A 67 1.93 11.11 -6.55
CA HIS A 67 1.59 10.10 -7.55
C HIS A 67 2.78 9.15 -7.78
N LEU A 68 2.50 7.85 -7.81
CA LEU A 68 3.48 6.78 -7.94
C LEU A 68 3.17 5.94 -9.17
N LYS A 69 4.22 5.56 -9.90
CA LYS A 69 4.15 4.75 -11.12
C LYS A 69 5.27 3.73 -11.16
N ASP A 70 4.98 2.56 -11.71
CA ASP A 70 5.89 1.43 -11.96
C ASP A 70 6.59 0.85 -10.72
N GLU A 71 7.40 1.63 -10.01
CA GLU A 71 8.18 1.19 -8.86
C GLU A 71 8.29 2.27 -7.77
N ILE A 72 8.62 1.83 -6.57
CA ILE A 72 8.90 2.71 -5.44
C ILE A 72 10.09 2.18 -4.64
N THR A 73 10.93 3.12 -4.19
CA THR A 73 12.00 2.83 -3.23
C THR A 73 11.54 3.20 -1.83
N LEU A 74 11.46 2.20 -0.96
CA LEU A 74 11.14 2.34 0.45
C LEU A 74 12.45 2.50 1.24
N SER A 75 12.52 3.56 2.03
CA SER A 75 13.55 3.77 3.05
C SER A 75 13.43 2.71 4.15
N PRO A 76 14.46 2.55 5.00
CA PRO A 76 14.37 1.65 6.15
C PRO A 76 13.11 1.91 6.98
N TYR A 77 12.31 0.87 7.18
CA TYR A 77 11.04 0.92 7.95
C TYR A 77 9.95 1.84 7.38
N GLU A 78 10.11 2.33 6.15
CA GLU A 78 9.08 3.13 5.47
C GLU A 78 7.90 2.26 5.06
N PHE A 79 6.70 2.83 5.15
CA PHE A 79 5.47 2.22 4.67
C PHE A 79 4.68 3.20 3.82
N ILE A 80 3.91 2.66 2.88
CA ILE A 80 3.08 3.44 1.96
C ILE A 80 1.67 2.87 1.89
N TRP A 81 0.70 3.73 1.58
CA TRP A 81 -0.62 3.34 1.12
C TRP A 81 -0.88 3.99 -0.23
N VAL A 82 -1.13 3.18 -1.25
CA VAL A 82 -1.37 3.63 -2.63
C VAL A 82 -2.80 3.29 -3.01
N LYS A 83 -3.53 4.29 -3.49
CA LYS A 83 -4.90 4.17 -3.98
C LYS A 83 -4.97 4.50 -5.47
#